data_AF-A0A7J3KXW5-F1
#
_entry.id   AF-A0A7J3KXW5-F1
#
_cell.length_a   1.000
_cell.length_b   1.000
_cell.length_c   1.000
_cell.angle_alpha   90.00
_cell.angle_beta   90.00
_cell.angle_gamma   90.00
#
_symmetry.space_group_name_H-M   'P 1'
#
loop_
_entity.id
_entity.type
_entity.pdbx_description
1 polymer ?
#
loop_
_entity_poly.entity_id
_entity_poly.type
_entity_poly.pdbx_seq_one_letter_code
_entity_poly.pdbx_strand_id
1 'polypeptide(L)'
;MRRKYYVPSNVSNHEIYHEDWIDFNKNGVKDPFEDPKLPVEERVEDLLRRMTIKEKLAQLRSGREIPEEGMGNLSFINRHLPAREGA
;
A
#
# COMPACT_ATOMS: atom_id res chain seq x y z
N MET A 1 24.49 -1.53 -16.25
CA MET A 1 24.42 -1.95 -14.84
C MET A 1 23.09 -2.62 -14.59
N ARG A 2 23.06 -3.84 -14.03
CA ARG A 2 21.81 -4.47 -13.55
C ARG A 2 21.43 -3.82 -12.23
N ARG A 3 20.17 -3.41 -12.09
CA ARG A 3 19.63 -3.01 -10.78
C ARG A 3 19.65 -4.23 -9.86
N LYS A 4 20.03 -4.04 -8.60
CA LYS A 4 20.04 -5.11 -7.59
C LYS A 4 18.65 -5.48 -7.09
N TYR A 5 17.68 -4.58 -7.27
CA TYR A 5 16.33 -4.68 -6.73
C TYR A 5 15.28 -4.56 -7.84
N TYR A 6 14.07 -5.02 -7.51
CA TYR A 6 12.94 -5.03 -8.42
C TYR A 6 12.44 -3.60 -8.67
N VAL A 7 12.29 -3.25 -9.94
CA VAL A 7 11.56 -2.08 -10.38
C VAL A 7 10.67 -2.50 -11.54
N PRO A 8 9.35 -2.28 -11.50
CA PRO A 8 8.47 -2.66 -12.60
C PRO A 8 8.90 -1.99 -13.90
N SER A 9 8.80 -2.71 -15.01
CA SER A 9 9.22 -2.23 -16.33
C SER A 9 8.36 -1.09 -16.88
N ASN A 10 7.15 -0.91 -16.33
CA ASN A 10 6.15 0.06 -16.77
C ASN A 10 6.08 1.32 -15.88
N VAL A 11 6.98 1.49 -14.90
CA VAL A 11 6.94 2.64 -14.00
C VAL A 11 7.91 3.72 -14.46
N SER A 12 7.41 4.95 -14.58
CA SER A 12 8.19 6.13 -14.93
C SER A 12 8.98 6.70 -13.75
N ASN A 13 8.43 6.63 -12.54
CA ASN A 13 9.09 7.12 -11.33
C ASN A 13 9.88 6.00 -10.64
N HIS A 14 11.17 5.93 -10.95
CA HIS A 14 12.08 4.96 -10.36
C HIS A 14 12.57 5.36 -8.96
N GLU A 15 12.35 6.60 -8.52
CA GLU A 15 12.94 7.15 -7.28
C GLU A 15 12.33 6.55 -6.02
N ILE A 16 11.07 6.08 -6.09
CA ILE A 16 10.37 5.47 -4.96
C ILE A 16 10.80 4.01 -4.69
N TYR A 17 11.57 3.40 -5.58
CA TYR A 17 12.04 2.03 -5.43
C TYR A 17 13.48 2.03 -4.95
N HIS A 18 13.69 1.48 -3.76
CA HIS A 18 15.01 1.35 -3.17
C HIS A 18 15.42 -0.13 -3.09
N GLU A 19 16.67 -0.38 -2.70
CA GLU A 19 17.18 -1.75 -2.60
C GLU A 19 16.40 -2.62 -1.62
N ASP A 20 16.06 -2.04 -0.46
CA ASP A 20 15.48 -2.75 0.68
C ASP A 20 14.04 -2.31 1.04
N TRP A 21 13.48 -1.31 0.37
CA TRP A 21 12.16 -0.74 0.72
C TRP A 21 11.54 0.02 -0.46
N ILE A 22 10.28 0.41 -0.32
CA ILE A 22 9.53 1.21 -1.29
C ILE A 22 8.94 2.42 -0.56
N ASP A 23 9.16 3.61 -1.10
CA ASP A 23 8.59 4.87 -0.64
C ASP A 23 7.14 5.01 -1.12
N PHE A 24 6.22 4.45 -0.35
CA PHE A 24 4.80 4.40 -0.72
C PHE A 24 4.15 5.78 -0.65
N ASN A 25 4.54 6.61 0.32
CA ASN A 25 3.98 7.95 0.50
C ASN A 25 4.74 9.04 -0.26
N LYS A 26 5.89 8.72 -0.87
CA LYS A 26 6.70 9.55 -1.77
C LYS A 26 7.35 10.74 -1.06
N ASN A 27 7.71 10.59 0.21
CA ASN A 27 8.33 11.66 1.00
C ASN A 27 9.86 11.63 1.00
N GLY A 28 10.49 10.64 0.37
CA GLY A 28 11.93 10.47 0.27
C GLY A 28 12.59 9.93 1.55
N VAL A 29 11.81 9.50 2.53
CA VAL A 29 12.28 8.99 3.83
C VAL A 29 11.74 7.59 4.04
N LYS A 30 12.59 6.66 4.48
CA LYS A 30 12.12 5.33 4.89
C LYS A 30 11.36 5.44 6.20
N ASP A 31 10.04 5.53 6.12
CA ASP A 31 9.19 5.52 7.30
C ASP A 31 9.07 4.10 7.89
N PRO A 32 8.79 3.95 9.20
CA PRO A 32 8.68 2.63 9.84
C PRO A 32 7.73 1.67 9.12
N PHE A 33 6.56 2.13 8.65
CA PHE A 33 5.62 1.25 7.93
C PHE A 33 6.17 0.66 6.62
N GLU A 34 7.16 1.33 6.02
CA GLU A 34 7.80 0.98 4.75
C GLU A 34 9.00 0.06 4.94
N ASP A 35 9.55 -0.06 6.16
CA ASP A 35 10.70 -0.91 6.45
C ASP A 35 10.27 -2.38 6.61
N PRO A 36 10.60 -3.28 5.66
CA PRO A 36 10.22 -4.68 5.76
C PRO A 36 10.98 -5.44 6.85
N LYS A 37 12.01 -4.85 7.48
CA LYS A 37 12.78 -5.47 8.57
C LYS A 37 12.11 -5.29 9.94
N LEU A 38 11.12 -4.40 10.05
CA LEU A 38 10.37 -4.19 11.30
C LEU A 38 9.22 -5.20 11.45
N PRO A 39 8.81 -5.53 12.71
CA PRO A 39 7.62 -6.33 12.97
C PRO A 39 6.38 -5.77 12.30
N VAL A 40 5.46 -6.65 11.90
CA VAL A 40 4.25 -6.25 11.18
C VAL A 40 3.40 -5.30 12.03
N GLU A 41 3.29 -5.57 13.32
CA GLU A 41 2.50 -4.77 14.27
C GLU A 41 3.02 -3.33 14.36
N GLU A 42 4.35 -3.15 14.40
CA GLU A 42 4.98 -1.83 14.43
C GLU A 42 4.71 -1.05 13.13
N ARG A 43 4.80 -1.75 12.00
CA ARG A 43 4.52 -1.15 10.68
C ARG A 43 3.05 -0.75 10.53
N VAL A 44 2.13 -1.58 11.01
CA VAL A 44 0.70 -1.31 10.98
C VAL A 44 0.36 -0.13 11.88
N GLU A 45 0.90 -0.07 13.09
CA GLU A 45 0.65 1.04 14.02
C GLU A 45 1.15 2.38 13.46
N ASP A 46 2.37 2.42 12.89
CA ASP A 46 2.88 3.65 12.29
C ASP A 46 2.06 4.10 11.07
N LEU A 47 1.65 3.17 10.20
CA LEU A 47 0.76 3.47 9.07
C LEU A 47 -0.57 4.05 9.56
N LEU A 48 -1.23 3.39 10.50
CA LEU A 48 -2.53 3.83 11.02
C LEU A 48 -2.42 5.18 11.74
N ARG A 49 -1.31 5.48 12.42
CA ARG A 49 -1.12 6.78 13.08
C ARG A 49 -0.99 7.93 12.07
N ARG A 50 -0.48 7.67 10.87
CA ARG A 50 -0.31 8.67 9.80
C ARG A 50 -1.60 8.96 9.03
N MET A 51 -2.56 8.03 9.03
CA MET A 51 -3.81 8.17 8.31
C MET A 51 -4.81 9.07 9.04
N THR A 52 -5.50 9.90 8.27
CA THR A 52 -6.73 10.57 8.68
C THR A 52 -7.86 9.56 8.92
N ILE A 53 -8.91 9.97 9.64
CA ILE A 53 -10.07 9.12 9.87
C ILE A 53 -10.76 8.70 8.55
N LYS A 54 -10.75 9.59 7.54
CA LYS A 54 -11.38 9.33 6.24
C LYS A 54 -10.66 8.25 5.45
N GLU A 55 -9.32 8.29 5.44
CA GLU A 55 -8.48 7.27 4.80
C GLU A 55 -8.65 5.92 5.51
N LYS A 56 -8.77 5.91 6.84
CA LYS A 56 -9.05 4.67 7.59
C LYS A 56 -10.40 4.07 7.19
N LEU A 57 -11.43 4.90 7.09
CA LEU A 57 -12.75 4.47 6.61
C LEU A 57 -12.69 3.96 5.17
N ALA A 58 -11.87 4.57 4.30
CA ALA A 58 -11.67 4.11 2.94
C ALA A 58 -11.11 2.67 2.85
N GLN A 59 -10.21 2.28 3.76
CA GLN A 59 -9.69 0.91 3.80
C GLN A 59 -10.76 -0.15 4.13
N LEU A 60 -11.81 0.23 4.87
CA LEU A 60 -12.91 -0.66 5.24
C LEU A 60 -14.06 -0.64 4.22
N ARG A 61 -14.03 0.28 3.25
CA ARG A 61 -15.09 0.41 2.24
C ARG A 61 -14.99 -0.69 1.18
N SER A 62 -16.16 -1.22 0.83
CA SER A 62 -16.38 -2.03 -0.37
C SER A 62 -17.55 -1.43 -1.15
N GLY A 63 -17.33 -1.15 -2.44
CA GLY A 63 -18.35 -0.57 -3.32
C GLY A 63 -17.89 -0.51 -4.77
N ARG A 64 -18.81 -0.33 -5.71
CA ARG A 64 -18.47 -0.34 -7.15
C ARG A 64 -17.79 0.93 -7.65
N GLU A 65 -17.85 2.00 -6.88
CA GLU A 65 -17.33 3.32 -7.21
C GLU A 65 -16.21 3.70 -6.25
N ILE A 66 -15.11 4.25 -6.75
CA ILE A 66 -13.98 4.70 -5.94
C ILE A 66 -14.26 6.13 -5.48
N PRO A 67 -14.48 6.37 -4.18
CA PRO A 67 -14.66 7.74 -3.66
C PRO A 67 -13.33 8.49 -3.66
N GLU A 68 -13.37 9.81 -3.49
CA GLU A 68 -12.18 10.69 -3.45
C GLU A 68 -11.10 10.21 -2.47
N GLU A 69 -11.54 9.78 -1.28
CA GLU A 69 -10.66 9.30 -0.19
C GLU A 69 -10.09 7.89 -0.47
N GLY A 70 -10.40 7.30 -1.62
CA GLY A 70 -9.97 5.96 -2.05
C GLY A 70 -10.85 4.82 -1.55
N MET A 71 -10.47 3.60 -1.95
CA MET A 71 -11.09 2.36 -1.49
C MET A 71 -10.00 1.33 -1.17
N GLY A 72 -10.18 0.55 -0.11
CA GLY A 72 -9.24 -0.50 0.26
C GLY A 72 -8.93 -1.44 -0.91
N ASN A 73 -7.64 -1.71 -1.11
CA ASN A 73 -7.14 -2.45 -2.28
C ASN A 73 -7.74 -3.87 -2.41
N LEU A 74 -8.12 -4.49 -1.29
CA LEU A 74 -8.74 -5.82 -1.27
C LEU A 74 -10.12 -5.83 -1.95
N SER A 75 -10.86 -4.72 -1.90
CA SER A 75 -12.13 -4.57 -2.62
C SER A 75 -11.96 -4.67 -4.13
N PHE A 76 -10.81 -4.28 -4.67
CA PHE A 76 -10.50 -4.38 -6.10
C PHE A 76 -10.08 -5.80 -6.50
N ILE A 77 -9.21 -6.44 -5.68
CA ILE A 77 -8.70 -7.79 -5.94
C ILE A 77 -9.84 -8.83 -5.88
N ASN A 78 -10.67 -8.77 -4.83
CA ASN A 78 -11.69 -9.80 -4.60
C ASN A 78 -12.89 -9.70 -5.55
N ARG A 79 -13.11 -8.56 -6.21
CA ARG A 79 -14.30 -8.34 -7.05
C ARG A 79 -14.32 -9.13 -8.35
N HIS A 80 -13.14 -9.50 -8.85
CA HIS A 80 -13.01 -10.34 -10.05
C HIS A 80 -12.98 -11.84 -9.70
N LEU A 81 -13.06 -12.18 -8.41
CA LEU A 81 -13.11 -13.55 -7.95
C LEU A 81 -14.56 -13.97 -7.75
N PRO A 82 -14.93 -15.21 -8.08
CA PRO A 82 -16.24 -15.73 -7.75
C PRO A 82 -16.46 -15.69 -6.23
N ALA A 83 -17.71 -15.52 -5.81
CA ALA A 83 -18.06 -15.61 -4.39
C ALA A 83 -17.52 -16.93 -3.83
N ARG A 84 -16.62 -16.84 -2.86
CA ARG A 84 -16.23 -17.95 -2.00
C ARG A 84 -16.74 -17.64 -0.62
N GLU A 85 -17.34 -18.62 0.04
CA GLU A 85 -17.65 -18.50 1.46
C GLU A 85 -16.34 -18.28 2.22
N GLY A 86 -16.24 -17.17 2.95
CA GLY A 86 -15.06 -16.81 3.73
C GLY A 86 -14.36 -15.55 3.22
N ALA A 87 -14.87 -14.41 3.65
CA ALA A 87 -14.06 -13.23 3.95
C ALA A 87 -14.34 -12.85 5.42
#